data_AF-A0A955ANE8-F1
#
_entry.id   AF-A0A955ANE8-F1
#
_cell.length_a   1.000
_cell.length_b   1.000
_cell.length_c   1.000
_cell.angle_alpha   90.00
_cell.angle_beta   90.00
_cell.angle_gamma   90.00
#
_symmetry.space_group_name_H-M   'P 1'
#
loop_
_entity.id
_entity.type
_entity.pdbx_description
1 polymer ?
#
loop_
_entity_poly.entity_id
_entity_poly.type
_entity_poly.pdbx_seq_one_letter_code
_entity_poly.pdbx_strand_id
1 'polypeptide(L)' 'LKTDATPGRRRPAANRINEAFKSADKNGDGKLSRDEYPQPGVFSSVDANKDGFATLKEVRAYFRNRQGN' A
#
# COMPACT_ATOMS: atom_id res chain seq x y z
N LEU A 1 -25.44 -0.17 -23.38
CA LEU A 1 -26.10 0.79 -22.46
C LEU A 1 -25.79 0.31 -21.02
N LYS A 2 -24.84 0.95 -20.33
CA LYS A 2 -25.03 1.91 -19.21
C LYS A 2 -25.82 1.35 -17.99
N THR A 3 -25.05 1.13 -16.92
CA THR A 3 -25.27 1.34 -15.46
C THR A 3 -26.37 0.57 -14.70
N ASP A 4 -25.98 -0.11 -13.61
CA ASP A 4 -26.39 0.18 -12.21
C ASP A 4 -26.03 -1.02 -11.27
N ALA A 5 -25.04 -0.85 -10.39
CA ALA A 5 -25.23 -0.67 -8.94
C ALA A 5 -25.54 -1.96 -8.15
N THR A 6 -24.50 -2.66 -7.71
CA THR A 6 -24.57 -3.60 -6.57
C THR A 6 -23.83 -2.98 -5.38
N PRO A 7 -24.49 -2.70 -4.25
CA PRO A 7 -23.81 -2.20 -3.07
C PRO A 7 -23.15 -3.38 -2.32
N GLY A 8 -21.88 -3.24 -1.94
CA GLY A 8 -21.36 -3.99 -0.79
C GLY A 8 -20.35 -5.12 -1.01
N ARG A 9 -19.76 -5.32 -2.19
CA ARG A 9 -18.47 -6.06 -2.22
C ARG A 9 -17.38 -5.11 -1.75
N ARG A 10 -17.05 -5.19 -0.45
CA ARG A 10 -15.78 -4.69 0.09
C ARG A 10 -14.70 -5.05 -0.94
N ARG A 11 -14.21 -4.07 -1.72
CA ARG A 11 -13.06 -4.30 -2.59
C ARG A 11 -12.00 -4.90 -1.66
N PRO A 12 -11.46 -6.09 -1.96
CA PRO A 12 -10.53 -6.74 -1.04
C PRO A 12 -9.42 -5.74 -0.70
N ALA A 13 -9.11 -5.57 0.58
CA ALA A 13 -8.18 -4.54 1.07
C ALA A 13 -6.84 -4.53 0.31
N ALA A 14 -6.45 -5.68 -0.26
CA ALA A 14 -5.32 -5.87 -1.15
C ALA A 14 -5.31 -4.96 -2.40
N ASN A 15 -6.47 -4.63 -2.98
CA ASN A 15 -6.52 -3.76 -4.17
C ASN A 15 -6.21 -2.30 -3.82
N ARG A 16 -6.74 -1.79 -2.69
CA ARG A 16 -6.48 -0.40 -2.27
C ARG A 16 -5.02 -0.15 -1.91
N ILE A 17 -4.35 -1.14 -1.33
CA ILE A 17 -2.91 -1.06 -1.03
C ILE A 17 -2.10 -1.00 -2.33
N ASN A 18 -2.46 -1.80 -3.33
CA ASN A 18 -1.76 -1.82 -4.61
C ASN A 18 -1.95 -0.52 -5.40
N GLU A 19 -3.15 0.04 -5.40
CA GLU A 19 -3.44 1.33 -6.03
C GLU A 19 -2.69 2.48 -5.35
N ALA A 20 -2.71 2.53 -4.00
CA ALA A 20 -1.97 3.55 -3.24
C ALA A 20 -0.45 3.41 -3.43
N PHE A 21 0.06 2.19 -3.46
CA PHE A 21 1.48 1.91 -3.71
C PHE A 21 1.91 2.42 -5.07
N LYS A 22 1.19 2.02 -6.13
CA LYS A 22 1.49 2.48 -7.51
C LYS A 22 1.36 3.98 -7.68
N SER A 23 0.45 4.62 -6.93
CA SER A 23 0.31 6.08 -6.96
C SER A 23 1.45 6.82 -6.25
N ALA A 24 2.13 6.15 -5.31
CA ALA A 24 3.25 6.72 -4.57
C ALA A 24 4.61 6.44 -5.27
N ASP A 25 4.71 5.33 -6.01
CA ASP A 25 5.89 4.91 -6.77
C ASP A 25 6.04 5.79 -8.02
N LYS A 26 6.71 6.94 -7.85
CA LYS A 26 6.86 7.95 -8.90
C LYS A 26 7.96 7.60 -9.88
N ASN A 27 9.02 6.98 -9.40
CA ASN A 27 10.15 6.56 -10.21
C ASN A 27 9.90 5.23 -10.95
N GLY A 28 8.89 4.46 -10.55
CA GLY A 28 8.47 3.22 -11.19
C GLY A 28 9.41 2.05 -10.91
N ASP A 29 10.17 2.07 -9.82
CA ASP A 29 11.16 1.04 -9.48
C ASP A 29 10.55 -0.14 -8.71
N GLY A 30 9.26 -0.09 -8.39
CA GLY A 30 8.54 -1.15 -7.69
C GLY A 30 8.75 -1.17 -6.18
N LYS A 31 9.29 -0.09 -5.60
CA LYS A 31 9.44 0.17 -4.16
C LYS A 31 9.13 1.65 -3.89
N LEU A 32 8.94 1.99 -2.62
CA LEU A 32 8.72 3.37 -2.21
C LEU A 32 9.89 3.81 -1.36
N SER A 33 10.62 4.83 -1.81
CA SER A 33 11.58 5.51 -0.94
C SER A 33 10.85 6.30 0.15
N ARG A 34 11.60 6.74 1.17
CA ARG A 34 11.06 7.56 2.27
C ARG A 34 10.43 8.87 1.78
N ASP A 35 10.95 9.44 0.70
CA ASP A 35 10.44 10.66 0.06
C ASP A 35 9.20 10.41 -0.80
N GLU A 36 9.06 9.22 -1.38
CA GLU A 36 7.89 8.81 -2.15
C GLU A 36 6.74 8.32 -1.27
N TYR A 37 7.05 7.87 -0.04
CA TYR A 37 6.05 7.34 0.86
C TYR A 37 5.13 8.44 1.41
N PRO A 38 3.79 8.30 1.27
CA PRO A 38 2.86 9.36 1.64
C PRO A 38 2.80 9.62 3.16
N GLN A 39 3.28 8.69 3.99
CA GLN A 39 3.28 8.79 5.45
C GLN A 39 4.65 8.42 6.03
N PRO A 40 5.63 9.34 6.03
CA PRO A 40 6.98 9.06 6.50
C PRO A 40 7.04 8.64 7.98
N GLY A 41 6.04 9.00 8.79
CA GLY A 41 5.96 8.63 10.21
C GLY A 41 5.72 7.13 10.47
N VAL A 42 5.12 6.40 9.52
CA VAL A 42 4.94 4.94 9.61
C VAL A 42 5.90 4.18 8.70
N PHE A 43 6.70 4.88 7.89
CA PHE A 43 7.64 4.28 6.95
C PHE A 43 8.57 3.29 7.66
N SER A 44 9.20 3.68 8.76
CA SER A 44 10.10 2.82 9.53
C SER A 44 9.41 1.59 10.16
N SER A 45 8.08 1.60 10.28
CA SER A 45 7.31 0.42 10.71
C SER A 45 6.93 -0.50 9.54
N VAL A 46 6.94 0.04 8.32
CA VAL A 46 6.67 -0.68 7.08
C VAL A 46 7.95 -1.30 6.55
N ASP A 47 9.02 -0.51 6.47
CA ASP A 47 10.39 -0.89 6.13
C ASP A 47 10.96 -1.81 7.23
N ALA A 48 10.70 -3.11 7.08
CA ALA A 48 11.01 -4.11 8.09
C ALA A 48 12.49 -4.51 8.04
N ASN A 49 13.07 -4.50 6.84
CA ASN A 49 14.49 -4.78 6.64
C ASN A 49 15.40 -3.55 6.85
N LYS A 50 14.82 -2.35 6.98
CA LYS A 50 15.51 -1.07 7.22
C LYS A 50 16.49 -0.71 6.10
N ASP A 51 16.15 -1.06 4.86
CA ASP A 51 16.97 -0.74 3.69
C ASP A 51 16.71 0.66 3.14
N GLY A 52 15.74 1.39 3.71
CA GLY A 52 15.35 2.73 3.28
C GLY A 52 14.28 2.73 2.18
N PHE A 53 13.72 1.56 1.84
CA PHE A 53 12.66 1.40 0.86
C PHE A 53 11.54 0.48 1.39
N ALA A 54 10.30 0.83 1.08
CA ALA A 54 9.14 0.00 1.38
C ALA A 54 8.70 -0.74 0.12
N THR A 55 8.85 -2.05 0.09
CA THR A 55 8.36 -2.88 -1.02
C THR A 55 6.85 -3.17 -0.88
N LEU A 56 6.18 -3.51 -1.99
CA LEU A 56 4.77 -3.91 -1.95
C LEU A 56 4.52 -5.07 -0.97
N LYS A 57 5.50 -5.98 -0.81
CA LYS A 57 5.43 -7.12 0.12
C LYS A 57 5.40 -6.64 1.57
N GLU A 58 6.28 -5.72 1.93
CA GLU A 58 6.38 -5.16 3.28
C GLU A 58 5.15 -4.32 3.63
N VAL A 59 4.71 -3.48 2.70
CA VAL A 59 3.48 -2.70 2.82
C VAL A 59 2.28 -3.62 3.07
N ARG A 60 2.13 -4.70 2.29
CA ARG A 60 1.07 -5.69 2.49
C ARG A 60 1.18 -6.42 3.82
N ALA A 61 2.39 -6.79 4.25
CA ALA A 61 2.63 -7.45 5.52
C ALA A 61 2.21 -6.55 6.69
N TYR A 62 2.61 -5.28 6.65
CA TYR A 62 2.24 -4.26 7.64
C TYR A 62 0.72 -4.10 7.76
N PHE A 63 0.01 -3.92 6.65
CA PHE A 63 -1.45 -3.78 6.66
C PHE A 63 -2.18 -5.05 7.05
N ARG A 64 -1.66 -6.23 6.71
CA ARG A 64 -2.21 -7.51 7.18
C ARG A 64 -2.10 -7.62 8.70
N ASN A 65 -0.95 -7.24 9.26
CA ASN A 65 -0.71 -7.31 10.71
C ASN A 65 -1.56 -6.31 11.52
N ARG A 66 -1.96 -5.18 10.91
CA ARG A 66 -2.84 -4.17 11.53
C ARG A 66 -4.34 -4.44 11.40
N GLN A 67 -4.80 -5.28 10.47
CA GLN A 67 -6.23 -5.60 10.30
C GLN A 67 -6.72 -6.77 11.18
N GLY A 68 -5.82 -7.37 11.96
CA GLY A 68 -6.11 -8.54 12.81
C GLY A 68 -6.26 -8.25 14.30
N ASN A 69 -6.47 -7.00 14.72
CA ASN A 69 -6.66 -6.60 16.11
C ASN A 69 -7.97 -5.83 16.29
#